data_AF-A0A081P703-F1
#
_entry.id   AF-A0A081P703-F1
#
_cell.length_a   1.000
_cell.length_b   1.000
_cell.length_c   1.000
_cell.angle_alpha   90.00
_cell.angle_beta   90.00
_cell.angle_gamma   90.00
#
_symmetry.space_group_name_H-M   'P 1'
#
loop_
_entity.id
_entity.type
_entity.pdbx_description
1 polymer ?
#
loop_
_entity_poly.entity_id
_entity_poly.type
_entity_poly.pdbx_seq_one_letter_code
_entity_poly.pdbx_strand_id
1 'polypeptide(L)'
;MRIEEYVMLNDKVFLKLNEKIVKLWLIAIALFVLMLAAGCAGQNHQTSPAESAQTTGKNDGQSQQNSVSPTTPATPSAPVATPAPKIETAPAATPAQKTETAPAAAPAPKTGAASESTPELTVDAAIKLMDEARDRNYKLLQKGGPCDDFNYINDEDGGYAFICAELNSKEKIQKYLEEAFTSPIADTIIGQLNLRKVDNKLAFSPLDWGSMYDWSGIKVTKTTKDGNKVTFLFKVGLLDASAETKTIEITFKYIDKSGWRVDTKPQHFL
;
A
#
# COMPACT_ATOMS: atom_id res chain seq x y z
N MET A 1 -24.06 -33.51 -10.78
CA MET A 1 -24.34 -32.74 -9.55
C MET A 1 -24.25 -31.26 -9.93
N ARG A 2 -25.26 -30.42 -9.65
CA ARG A 2 -25.35 -29.05 -10.21
C ARG A 2 -24.56 -28.04 -9.36
N ILE A 3 -23.96 -27.06 -10.02
CA ILE A 3 -23.12 -26.02 -9.39
C ILE A 3 -23.97 -24.89 -8.76
N GLU A 4 -25.26 -24.81 -9.09
CA GLU A 4 -26.14 -23.68 -8.72
C GLU A 4 -26.53 -23.60 -7.23
N GLU A 5 -26.37 -24.67 -6.44
CA GLU A 5 -26.73 -24.62 -5.00
C GLU A 5 -25.67 -23.93 -4.12
N TYR A 6 -24.42 -23.80 -4.58
CA TYR A 6 -23.33 -23.29 -3.73
C TYR A 6 -23.34 -21.75 -3.58
N VAL A 7 -23.86 -21.03 -4.58
CA VAL A 7 -23.93 -19.55 -4.55
C VAL A 7 -25.02 -19.06 -3.57
N MET A 8 -26.14 -19.79 -3.47
CA MET A 8 -27.30 -19.44 -2.63
C MET A 8 -27.06 -19.56 -1.11
N LEU A 9 -26.05 -20.32 -0.68
CA LEU A 9 -25.78 -20.49 0.77
C LEU A 9 -25.05 -19.30 1.38
N ASN A 10 -24.20 -18.60 0.61
CA ASN A 10 -23.36 -17.53 1.16
C ASN A 10 -24.18 -16.26 1.46
N ASP A 11 -25.09 -15.87 0.56
CA ASP A 11 -25.97 -14.70 0.75
C ASP A 11 -26.88 -14.84 2.00
N LYS A 12 -27.42 -16.03 2.27
CA LYS A 12 -28.28 -16.27 3.44
C LYS A 12 -27.53 -16.20 4.77
N VAL A 13 -26.22 -16.47 4.78
CA VAL A 13 -25.38 -16.30 5.96
C VAL A 13 -24.99 -14.84 6.13
N PHE A 14 -24.61 -14.15 5.04
CA PHE A 14 -24.22 -12.74 5.07
C PHE A 14 -25.37 -11.82 5.50
N LEU A 15 -26.59 -12.04 4.98
CA LEU A 15 -27.80 -11.29 5.37
C LEU A 15 -28.18 -11.52 6.85
N LYS A 16 -28.06 -12.75 7.36
CA LYS A 16 -28.34 -13.04 8.78
C LYS A 16 -27.31 -12.47 9.76
N LEU A 17 -26.06 -12.27 9.33
CA LEU A 17 -25.04 -11.65 10.17
C LEU A 17 -25.26 -10.14 10.26
N ASN A 18 -25.57 -9.48 9.13
CA ASN A 18 -25.87 -8.04 9.10
C ASN A 18 -27.11 -7.66 9.92
N GLU A 19 -28.18 -8.46 9.92
CA GLU A 19 -29.41 -8.11 10.65
C GLU A 19 -29.17 -7.93 12.17
N LYS A 20 -28.27 -8.74 12.76
CA LYS A 20 -27.90 -8.61 14.18
C LYS A 20 -27.05 -7.37 14.45
N ILE A 21 -26.08 -7.09 13.57
CA ILE A 21 -25.17 -5.94 13.70
C ILE A 21 -25.94 -4.63 13.53
N VAL A 22 -26.85 -4.55 12.56
CA VAL A 22 -27.71 -3.39 12.33
C VAL A 22 -28.66 -3.16 13.52
N LYS A 23 -29.24 -4.20 14.10
CA LYS A 23 -30.07 -4.07 15.32
C LYS A 23 -29.27 -3.56 16.52
N LEU A 24 -28.04 -4.02 16.73
CA LEU A 24 -27.14 -3.52 17.77
C LEU A 24 -26.78 -2.04 17.55
N TRP A 25 -26.49 -1.64 16.31
CA TRP A 25 -26.23 -0.24 15.94
C TRP A 25 -27.44 0.67 16.18
N LEU A 26 -28.65 0.24 15.80
CA LEU A 26 -29.87 1.01 16.03
C LEU A 26 -30.20 1.18 17.52
N ILE A 27 -29.95 0.16 18.35
CA ILE A 27 -30.10 0.26 19.82
C ILE A 27 -29.08 1.26 20.40
N ALA A 28 -27.83 1.23 19.95
CA ALA A 28 -26.81 2.18 20.39
C ALA A 28 -27.16 3.63 20.04
N ILE A 29 -27.66 3.88 18.82
CA ILE A 29 -28.14 5.20 18.39
C ILE A 29 -29.33 5.66 19.25
N ALA A 30 -30.31 4.78 19.50
CA ALA A 30 -31.47 5.12 20.33
C ALA A 30 -31.08 5.49 21.77
N LEU A 31 -30.13 4.77 22.38
CA LEU A 31 -29.61 5.08 23.71
C LEU A 31 -28.83 6.41 23.73
N PHE A 32 -28.06 6.71 22.69
CA PHE A 32 -27.32 7.97 22.58
C PHE A 32 -28.27 9.18 22.44
N VAL A 33 -29.34 9.06 21.65
CA VAL A 33 -30.39 10.09 21.55
C VAL A 33 -31.13 10.27 22.88
N LEU A 34 -31.40 9.19 23.61
CA LEU A 34 -32.06 9.25 24.93
C LEU A 34 -31.19 9.97 25.97
N MET A 35 -29.87 9.73 25.97
CA MET A 35 -28.91 10.44 26.83
C MET A 35 -28.89 11.95 26.56
N LEU A 36 -28.91 12.37 25.28
CA LEU A 36 -28.95 13.78 24.90
C LEU A 36 -30.26 14.46 25.32
N ALA A 37 -31.40 13.78 25.22
CA ALA A 37 -32.69 14.31 25.65
C ALA A 37 -32.80 14.50 27.18
N ALA A 38 -32.08 13.70 27.97
CA ALA A 38 -32.08 13.79 29.43
C ALA A 38 -31.17 14.90 30.00
N GLY A 39 -30.28 15.50 29.19
CA GLY A 39 -29.29 16.49 29.63
C GLY A 39 -29.81 17.91 29.89
N CYS A 40 -31.05 18.22 29.48
CA CYS A 40 -31.59 19.59 29.48
C CYS A 40 -32.56 19.87 30.64
N ALA A 41 -32.16 19.59 31.88
CA ALA A 41 -32.94 19.95 33.06
C ALA A 41 -32.06 20.33 34.27
N GLY A 42 -31.72 21.62 34.39
CA GLY A 42 -31.36 22.22 35.68
C GLY A 42 -30.01 22.94 35.75
N GLN A 43 -30.02 24.23 35.40
CA GLN A 43 -29.42 25.24 36.28
C GLN A 43 -30.13 26.58 36.07
N ASN A 44 -30.49 27.23 37.17
CA ASN A 44 -31.33 28.43 37.21
C ASN A 44 -30.78 29.38 38.29
N HIS A 45 -30.94 30.69 38.10
CA HIS A 45 -30.33 31.79 38.89
C HIS A 45 -28.80 31.97 38.70
N GLN A 46 -28.20 33.17 38.77
CA GLN A 46 -28.70 34.47 39.25
C GLN A 46 -27.96 35.67 38.63
N THR A 47 -28.55 36.88 38.74
CA THR A 47 -28.03 38.21 38.35
C THR A 47 -27.21 38.87 39.49
N SER A 48 -26.40 39.93 39.37
CA SER A 48 -26.00 40.93 38.32
C SER A 48 -24.76 41.73 38.88
N PRO A 49 -24.39 42.96 38.45
CA PRO A 49 -24.01 43.53 37.12
C PRO A 49 -22.65 44.32 37.15
N ALA A 50 -22.28 44.98 36.03
CA ALA A 50 -21.27 46.07 35.87
C ALA A 50 -19.77 45.69 36.10
N GLU A 51 -18.75 46.27 35.44
CA GLU A 51 -18.52 47.68 35.09
C GLU A 51 -17.43 47.87 33.98
N SER A 52 -17.54 48.97 33.22
CA SER A 52 -16.52 49.73 32.44
C SER A 52 -15.15 49.11 32.06
N ALA A 53 -14.83 49.12 30.75
CA ALA A 53 -13.86 50.10 30.19
C ALA A 53 -13.80 50.07 28.64
N GLN A 54 -13.66 51.24 28.02
CA GLN A 54 -13.39 51.41 26.58
C GLN A 54 -11.90 51.26 26.27
N THR A 55 -11.55 50.71 25.11
CA THR A 55 -10.50 51.30 24.25
C THR A 55 -10.89 51.23 22.78
N THR A 56 -10.98 52.41 22.16
CA THR A 56 -11.18 52.57 20.72
C THR A 56 -9.92 52.22 19.93
N GLY A 57 -9.97 51.16 19.13
CA GLY A 57 -8.92 50.79 18.17
C GLY A 57 -9.38 51.05 16.73
N LYS A 58 -9.15 52.27 16.23
CA LYS A 58 -9.43 52.67 14.85
C LYS A 58 -8.33 52.14 13.93
N ASN A 59 -8.69 51.35 12.91
CA ASN A 59 -7.82 51.07 11.77
C ASN A 59 -8.63 51.19 10.48
N ASP A 60 -8.44 52.33 9.80
CA ASP A 60 -8.96 52.55 8.45
C ASP A 60 -8.18 51.66 7.47
N GLY A 61 -8.88 51.10 6.48
CA GLY A 61 -8.23 50.25 5.48
C GLY A 61 -7.41 51.06 4.48
N GLN A 62 -6.33 50.46 3.97
CA GLN A 62 -5.74 50.91 2.71
C GLN A 62 -5.27 49.72 1.87
N SER A 63 -6.07 49.39 0.86
CA SER A 63 -5.61 48.58 -0.27
C SER A 63 -4.51 49.33 -1.01
N GLN A 64 -3.37 48.68 -1.26
CA GLN A 64 -2.55 49.00 -2.43
C GLN A 64 -2.20 47.70 -3.17
N GLN A 65 -2.71 47.62 -4.40
CA GLN A 65 -2.29 46.63 -5.39
C GLN A 65 -0.89 47.02 -5.87
N ASN A 66 0.07 46.10 -5.80
CA ASN A 66 1.31 46.21 -6.56
C ASN A 66 1.35 45.12 -7.63
N SER A 67 0.85 45.46 -8.81
CA SER A 67 1.12 44.71 -10.04
C SER A 67 2.50 45.11 -10.55
N VAL A 68 3.44 44.16 -10.60
CA VAL A 68 4.63 44.25 -11.46
C VAL A 68 4.82 42.92 -12.20
N SER A 69 5.06 43.05 -13.50
CA SER A 69 5.03 41.98 -14.50
C SER A 69 6.18 40.97 -14.39
N PRO A 70 6.03 39.75 -14.93
CA PRO A 70 7.04 38.69 -14.83
C PRO A 70 8.29 38.98 -15.67
N THR A 71 9.47 38.72 -15.09
CA THR A 71 10.71 38.60 -15.84
C THR A 71 10.82 37.21 -16.49
N THR A 72 11.15 37.23 -17.77
CA THR A 72 11.24 36.06 -18.67
C THR A 72 12.28 35.02 -18.21
N PRO A 73 12.07 33.71 -18.45
CA PRO A 73 13.04 32.67 -18.08
C PRO A 73 14.37 32.79 -18.84
N ALA A 74 15.48 32.51 -18.16
CA ALA A 74 16.77 32.35 -18.81
C ALA A 74 16.83 31.02 -19.59
N THR A 75 17.22 31.11 -20.86
CA THR A 75 17.35 29.97 -21.79
C THR A 75 18.49 29.01 -21.35
N PRO A 76 18.38 27.68 -21.58
CA PRO A 76 19.40 26.73 -21.13
C PRO A 76 20.73 26.88 -21.88
N SER A 77 21.84 26.79 -21.15
CA SER A 77 23.17 26.61 -21.75
C SER A 77 23.31 25.21 -22.35
N ALA A 78 23.86 25.14 -23.57
CA ALA A 78 24.00 23.89 -24.32
C ALA A 78 25.03 22.91 -23.70
N PRO A 79 24.84 21.58 -23.85
CA PRO A 79 25.84 20.60 -23.45
C PRO A 79 27.04 20.61 -24.41
N VAL A 80 28.25 20.61 -23.85
CA VAL A 80 29.50 20.45 -24.60
C VAL A 80 29.61 19.02 -25.13
N ALA A 81 30.07 18.88 -26.38
CA ALA A 81 30.18 17.60 -27.07
C ALA A 81 31.62 17.05 -27.10
N THR A 82 31.72 15.72 -27.32
CA THR A 82 32.88 15.01 -27.92
C THR A 82 34.07 14.71 -26.96
N PRO A 83 34.84 13.59 -27.11
CA PRO A 83 34.72 12.46 -28.06
C PRO A 83 34.50 11.07 -27.43
N ALA A 84 34.04 10.12 -28.25
CA ALA A 84 34.13 8.68 -27.98
C ALA A 84 35.50 8.10 -28.38
N PRO A 85 36.03 7.08 -27.66
CA PRO A 85 37.14 6.27 -28.15
C PRO A 85 36.66 4.92 -28.72
N LYS A 86 36.80 4.79 -30.04
CA LYS A 86 37.40 3.66 -30.76
C LYS A 86 36.85 2.23 -30.52
N ILE A 87 36.09 1.75 -31.51
CA ILE A 87 35.93 0.32 -31.81
C ILE A 87 37.28 -0.24 -32.28
N GLU A 88 37.67 -1.40 -31.78
CA GLU A 88 38.78 -2.21 -32.32
C GLU A 88 38.30 -3.64 -32.57
N THR A 89 38.73 -4.25 -33.67
CA THR A 89 38.04 -5.37 -34.31
C THR A 89 38.97 -6.56 -34.54
N ALA A 90 38.48 -7.77 -34.22
CA ALA A 90 39.00 -9.08 -34.66
C ALA A 90 40.38 -9.53 -34.08
N PRO A 91 40.79 -10.82 -34.23
CA PRO A 91 40.12 -11.95 -34.87
C PRO A 91 39.90 -13.19 -33.96
N ALA A 92 39.40 -14.27 -34.57
CA ALA A 92 38.96 -15.51 -33.94
C ALA A 92 40.09 -16.50 -33.58
N ALA A 93 39.79 -17.43 -32.66
CA ALA A 93 40.42 -18.76 -32.61
C ALA A 93 39.49 -19.80 -31.94
N THR A 94 39.02 -20.77 -32.71
CA THR A 94 38.53 -22.07 -32.22
C THR A 94 39.69 -23.06 -32.29
N PRO A 95 39.88 -23.95 -31.30
CA PRO A 95 39.83 -25.36 -31.68
C PRO A 95 39.24 -26.33 -30.63
N ALA A 96 38.55 -27.33 -31.19
CA ALA A 96 38.53 -28.75 -30.80
C ALA A 96 37.97 -29.23 -29.43
N GLN A 97 37.03 -30.16 -29.56
CA GLN A 97 36.57 -31.09 -28.53
C GLN A 97 37.71 -31.93 -27.95
N LYS A 98 37.57 -32.35 -26.68
CA LYS A 98 38.06 -33.65 -26.23
C LYS A 98 36.90 -34.49 -25.70
N THR A 99 36.63 -35.60 -26.37
CA THR A 99 35.73 -36.66 -25.89
C THR A 99 36.44 -37.45 -24.80
N GLU A 100 35.78 -37.70 -23.67
CA GLU A 100 36.20 -38.77 -22.76
C GLU A 100 34.99 -39.43 -22.09
N THR A 101 35.04 -40.76 -22.03
CA THR A 101 33.88 -41.63 -21.79
C THR A 101 33.64 -41.87 -20.30
N ALA A 102 32.37 -42.09 -19.92
CA ALA A 102 31.97 -42.45 -18.57
C ALA A 102 32.62 -43.76 -18.06
N PRO A 103 32.63 -43.94 -16.74
CA PRO A 103 32.20 -45.20 -16.16
C PRO A 103 30.95 -45.04 -15.29
N ALA A 104 30.03 -46.00 -15.41
CA ALA A 104 28.80 -46.04 -14.62
C ALA A 104 29.09 -46.37 -13.14
N ALA A 105 28.36 -45.73 -12.22
CA ALA A 105 28.30 -46.09 -10.81
C ALA A 105 26.84 -46.19 -10.35
N ALA A 106 26.61 -47.06 -9.36
CA ALA A 106 25.32 -47.62 -8.97
C ALA A 106 24.20 -46.60 -8.59
N PRO A 107 22.92 -46.98 -8.71
CA PRO A 107 21.80 -46.15 -8.26
C PRO A 107 21.82 -46.00 -6.74
N ALA A 108 22.05 -44.77 -6.25
CA ALA A 108 21.83 -44.44 -4.85
C ALA A 108 20.34 -44.59 -4.48
N PRO A 109 19.99 -44.99 -3.23
CA PRO A 109 18.61 -45.16 -2.83
C PRO A 109 17.84 -43.84 -2.97
N LYS A 110 16.67 -43.89 -3.60
CA LYS A 110 15.70 -42.79 -3.54
C LYS A 110 15.12 -42.74 -2.13
N THR A 111 15.83 -42.11 -1.20
CA THR A 111 15.26 -41.64 0.06
C THR A 111 14.22 -40.59 -0.29
N GLY A 112 12.97 -41.03 -0.45
CA GLY A 112 11.83 -40.14 -0.63
C GLY A 112 11.61 -39.35 0.65
N ALA A 113 12.30 -38.20 0.76
CA ALA A 113 11.86 -37.16 1.67
C ALA A 113 10.40 -36.85 1.31
N ALA A 114 9.50 -36.98 2.29
CA ALA A 114 8.12 -36.57 2.13
C ALA A 114 8.14 -35.06 1.84
N SER A 115 7.91 -34.70 0.57
CA SER A 115 7.80 -33.30 0.19
C SER A 115 6.56 -32.75 0.88
N GLU A 116 6.75 -31.92 1.90
CA GLU A 116 5.66 -31.16 2.51
C GLU A 116 5.01 -30.34 1.40
N SER A 117 3.81 -30.78 0.99
CA SER A 117 3.12 -30.21 -0.14
C SER A 117 2.72 -28.78 0.19
N THR A 118 3.33 -27.81 -0.49
CA THR A 118 3.01 -26.39 -0.33
C THR A 118 1.50 -26.17 -0.40
N PRO A 119 0.86 -25.64 0.67
CA PRO A 119 -0.58 -25.42 0.73
C PRO A 119 -1.10 -24.68 -0.49
N GLU A 120 -2.24 -25.09 -1.02
CA GLU A 120 -2.85 -24.43 -2.18
C GLU A 120 -3.29 -22.99 -1.84
N LEU A 121 -2.99 -22.05 -2.74
CA LEU A 121 -3.47 -20.68 -2.64
C LEU A 121 -4.75 -20.55 -3.48
N THR A 122 -5.89 -20.42 -2.81
CA THR A 122 -7.18 -20.19 -3.48
C THR A 122 -7.29 -18.75 -3.98
N VAL A 123 -8.19 -18.49 -4.94
CA VAL A 123 -8.46 -17.15 -5.48
C VAL A 123 -8.86 -16.18 -4.36
N ASP A 124 -9.81 -16.57 -3.51
CA ASP A 124 -10.28 -15.72 -2.40
C ASP A 124 -9.18 -15.39 -1.39
N ALA A 125 -8.25 -16.33 -1.16
CA ALA A 125 -7.09 -16.09 -0.29
C ALA A 125 -6.06 -15.16 -0.96
N ALA A 126 -5.83 -15.29 -2.27
CA ALA A 126 -4.97 -14.40 -3.04
C ALA A 126 -5.51 -12.96 -3.05
N ILE A 127 -6.81 -12.78 -3.22
CA ILE A 127 -7.48 -11.46 -3.16
C ILE A 127 -7.31 -10.83 -1.77
N LYS A 128 -7.55 -11.59 -0.69
CA LYS A 128 -7.37 -11.10 0.69
C LYS A 128 -5.92 -10.68 0.98
N LEU A 129 -4.94 -11.48 0.57
CA LEU A 129 -3.52 -11.15 0.71
C LEU A 129 -3.13 -9.91 -0.09
N MET A 130 -3.68 -9.74 -1.29
CA MET A 130 -3.51 -8.55 -2.11
C MET A 130 -4.12 -7.32 -1.44
N ASP A 131 -5.35 -7.38 -0.93
CA ASP A 131 -6.00 -6.24 -0.27
C ASP A 131 -5.29 -5.85 1.03
N GLU A 132 -4.81 -6.81 1.82
CA GLU A 132 -3.97 -6.54 2.99
C GLU A 132 -2.64 -5.89 2.60
N ALA A 133 -2.00 -6.37 1.53
CA ALA A 133 -0.78 -5.77 0.99
C ALA A 133 -1.00 -4.33 0.49
N ARG A 134 -2.14 -4.06 -0.18
CA ARG A 134 -2.55 -2.73 -0.65
C ARG A 134 -2.80 -1.77 0.52
N ASP A 135 -3.56 -2.21 1.53
CA ASP A 135 -3.87 -1.43 2.73
C ASP A 135 -2.61 -1.09 3.55
N ARG A 136 -1.75 -2.07 3.82
CA ARG A 136 -0.48 -1.85 4.54
C ARG A 136 0.45 -0.90 3.79
N ASN A 137 0.56 -1.06 2.47
CA ASN A 137 1.38 -0.16 1.64
C ASN A 137 0.80 1.26 1.62
N TYR A 138 -0.51 1.43 1.44
CA TYR A 138 -1.19 2.73 1.50
C TYR A 138 -0.96 3.43 2.84
N LYS A 139 -1.22 2.74 3.96
CA LYS A 139 -1.02 3.24 5.32
C LYS A 139 0.43 3.67 5.57
N LEU A 140 1.40 2.87 5.13
CA LEU A 140 2.80 3.21 5.28
C LEU A 140 3.22 4.41 4.40
N LEU A 141 2.94 4.37 3.10
CA LEU A 141 3.42 5.38 2.15
C LEU A 141 2.70 6.73 2.23
N GLN A 142 1.45 6.77 2.71
CA GLN A 142 0.72 8.03 2.90
C GLN A 142 0.68 8.51 4.34
N LYS A 143 0.66 7.60 5.34
CA LYS A 143 0.41 7.95 6.76
C LYS A 143 1.52 7.58 7.73
N GLY A 144 2.57 6.89 7.27
CA GLY A 144 3.68 6.43 8.11
C GLY A 144 3.37 5.19 8.93
N GLY A 145 2.27 4.51 8.65
CA GLY A 145 1.83 3.28 9.32
C GLY A 145 0.32 3.27 9.62
N PRO A 146 -0.15 2.33 10.45
CA PRO A 146 -1.57 2.11 10.72
C PRO A 146 -2.14 2.99 11.86
N CYS A 147 -1.41 4.02 12.32
CA CYS A 147 -1.88 4.95 13.36
C CYS A 147 -2.79 6.04 12.77
N ASP A 148 -3.65 6.61 13.63
CA ASP A 148 -4.56 7.70 13.25
C ASP A 148 -3.86 9.07 13.16
N ASP A 149 -2.74 9.23 13.87
CA ASP A 149 -1.97 10.47 13.97
C ASP A 149 -1.11 10.71 12.71
N PHE A 150 -1.72 11.29 11.66
CA PHE A 150 -0.99 11.85 10.53
C PHE A 150 -0.90 13.37 10.62
N ASN A 151 0.32 13.91 10.70
CA ASN A 151 0.59 15.34 10.61
C ASN A 151 1.73 15.60 9.63
N TYR A 152 1.44 16.41 8.60
CA TYR A 152 2.41 16.81 7.59
C TYR A 152 3.09 18.12 7.99
N ILE A 153 4.41 18.13 7.99
CA ILE A 153 5.25 19.26 8.37
C ILE A 153 6.00 19.73 7.12
N ASN A 154 5.73 20.96 6.69
CA ASN A 154 6.46 21.60 5.59
C ASN A 154 7.88 21.99 6.05
N ASP A 155 8.87 21.79 5.19
CA ASP A 155 10.23 22.28 5.32
C ASP A 155 10.85 22.61 3.95
N GLU A 156 12.12 22.99 3.93
CA GLU A 156 12.84 23.38 2.71
C GLU A 156 13.08 22.20 1.74
N ASP A 157 13.06 20.95 2.25
CA ASP A 157 13.27 19.72 1.48
C ASP A 157 11.95 19.17 0.86
N GLY A 158 10.86 19.92 0.95
CA GLY A 158 9.56 19.53 0.40
C GLY A 158 8.66 18.76 1.38
N GLY A 159 8.97 18.75 2.67
CA GLY A 159 8.10 18.30 3.75
C GLY A 159 8.18 16.81 4.11
N TYR A 160 7.63 16.50 5.29
CA TYR A 160 7.70 15.18 5.91
C TYR A 160 6.52 14.89 6.85
N ALA A 161 6.35 13.63 7.20
CA ALA A 161 5.56 13.19 8.34
C ALA A 161 6.37 12.22 9.22
N PHE A 162 5.95 12.01 10.46
CA PHE A 162 6.55 11.00 11.33
C PHE A 162 6.00 9.60 11.02
N ILE A 163 6.86 8.58 11.13
CA ILE A 163 6.45 7.18 11.15
C ILE A 163 5.74 6.88 12.48
N CYS A 164 4.69 6.07 12.45
CA CYS A 164 3.94 5.65 13.64
C CYS A 164 4.89 5.09 14.73
N ALA A 165 4.64 5.38 16.01
CA ALA A 165 5.54 5.04 17.11
C ALA A 165 5.87 3.53 17.20
N GLU A 166 4.90 2.68 16.91
CA GLU A 166 5.06 1.22 16.82
C GLU A 166 5.95 0.77 15.65
N LEU A 167 6.07 1.57 14.58
CA LEU A 167 6.92 1.32 13.41
C LEU A 167 8.21 2.17 13.41
N ASN A 168 8.56 2.82 14.52
CA ASN A 168 9.66 3.80 14.62
C ASN A 168 11.11 3.20 14.53
N SER A 169 11.34 2.20 13.67
CA SER A 169 12.65 1.74 13.20
C SER A 169 12.50 0.97 11.87
N LYS A 170 13.58 0.86 11.07
CA LYS A 170 13.54 0.15 9.78
C LYS A 170 13.08 -1.30 9.94
N GLU A 171 13.55 -1.96 10.98
CA GLU A 171 13.26 -3.36 11.31
C GLU A 171 11.78 -3.58 11.66
N LYS A 172 11.14 -2.60 12.30
CA LYS A 172 9.71 -2.66 12.61
C LYS A 172 8.85 -2.43 11.38
N ILE A 173 9.22 -1.49 10.49
CA ILE A 173 8.57 -1.32 9.19
C ILE A 173 8.71 -2.60 8.35
N GLN A 174 9.90 -3.20 8.33
CA GLN A 174 10.16 -4.44 7.60
C GLN A 174 9.27 -5.57 8.10
N LYS A 175 9.20 -5.80 9.41
CA LYS A 175 8.31 -6.80 10.00
C LYS A 175 6.84 -6.53 9.67
N TYR A 176 6.39 -5.28 9.73
CA TYR A 176 5.02 -4.88 9.39
C TYR A 176 4.65 -5.16 7.92
N LEU A 177 5.60 -4.97 7.00
CA LEU A 177 5.41 -5.29 5.59
C LEU A 177 5.50 -6.80 5.31
N GLU A 178 6.42 -7.51 5.96
CA GLU A 178 6.62 -8.97 5.81
C GLU A 178 5.44 -9.82 6.32
N GLU A 179 4.43 -9.23 6.96
CA GLU A 179 3.15 -9.87 7.25
C GLU A 179 2.30 -10.08 5.97
N ALA A 180 2.47 -9.25 4.92
CA ALA A 180 1.76 -9.36 3.64
C ALA A 180 2.68 -9.55 2.42
N PHE A 181 3.90 -9.02 2.46
CA PHE A 181 4.89 -9.05 1.38
C PHE A 181 6.03 -10.06 1.61
N THR A 182 6.76 -10.41 0.55
CA THR A 182 8.06 -11.07 0.70
C THR A 182 9.13 -10.06 1.11
N SER A 183 10.16 -10.52 1.83
CA SER A 183 11.26 -9.67 2.30
C SER A 183 11.89 -8.75 1.21
N PRO A 184 12.18 -9.24 -0.02
CA PRO A 184 12.70 -8.36 -1.08
C PRO A 184 11.73 -7.26 -1.55
N ILE A 185 10.42 -7.50 -1.45
CA ILE A 185 9.40 -6.49 -1.76
C ILE A 185 9.26 -5.50 -0.60
N ALA A 186 9.30 -5.97 0.64
CA ALA A 186 9.34 -5.09 1.83
C ALA A 186 10.55 -4.14 1.80
N ASP A 187 11.76 -4.66 1.52
CA ASP A 187 12.96 -3.85 1.32
C ASP A 187 12.81 -2.83 0.18
N THR A 188 12.17 -3.22 -0.93
CA THR A 188 11.90 -2.31 -2.06
C THR A 188 11.00 -1.15 -1.63
N ILE A 189 9.93 -1.41 -0.88
CA ILE A 189 9.00 -0.39 -0.37
C ILE A 189 9.72 0.54 0.62
N ILE A 190 10.50 -0.02 1.55
CA ILE A 190 11.26 0.77 2.53
C ILE A 190 12.29 1.68 1.85
N GLY A 191 12.94 1.21 0.77
CA GLY A 191 13.87 2.01 -0.02
C GLY A 191 13.24 3.23 -0.69
N GLN A 192 11.91 3.31 -0.78
CA GLN A 192 11.18 4.42 -1.40
C GLN A 192 10.73 5.49 -0.40
N LEU A 193 10.76 5.20 0.91
CA LEU A 193 10.29 6.10 1.97
C LEU A 193 11.20 7.31 2.25
N ASN A 194 12.43 7.33 1.74
CA ASN A 194 13.44 8.37 2.02
C ASN A 194 13.57 8.67 3.53
N LEU A 195 13.68 7.59 4.33
CA LEU A 195 13.66 7.66 5.79
C LEU A 195 14.77 8.56 6.36
N ARG A 196 14.41 9.48 7.25
CA ARG A 196 15.32 10.38 7.97
C ARG A 196 14.99 10.44 9.46
N LYS A 197 15.87 11.02 10.28
CA LYS A 197 15.63 11.23 11.71
C LYS A 197 15.43 12.71 12.01
N VAL A 198 14.35 13.04 12.71
CA VAL A 198 14.06 14.37 13.26
C VAL A 198 13.65 14.18 14.72
N ASP A 199 14.27 14.92 15.65
CA ASP A 199 14.04 14.81 17.10
C ASP A 199 14.05 13.36 17.65
N ASN A 200 15.01 12.55 17.19
CA ASN A 200 15.14 11.12 17.47
C ASN A 200 13.96 10.23 17.04
N LYS A 201 12.98 10.77 16.30
CA LYS A 201 11.89 10.03 15.66
C LYS A 201 12.22 9.79 14.18
N LEU A 202 11.73 8.67 13.67
CA LEU A 202 11.81 8.32 12.26
C LEU A 202 10.75 9.12 11.49
N ALA A 203 11.18 9.77 10.42
CA ALA A 203 10.37 10.57 9.52
C ALA A 203 10.53 10.07 8.08
N PHE A 204 9.55 10.35 7.25
CA PHE A 204 9.51 10.00 5.84
C PHE A 204 8.85 11.13 5.05
N SER A 205 9.10 11.20 3.74
CA SER A 205 8.34 12.07 2.85
C SER A 205 7.16 11.27 2.26
N PRO A 206 5.89 11.63 2.55
CA PRO A 206 4.74 10.93 2.02
C PRO A 206 4.72 10.87 0.49
N LEU A 207 4.30 9.72 -0.04
CA LEU A 207 4.17 9.49 -1.48
C LEU A 207 2.69 9.43 -1.86
N ASP A 208 2.26 10.37 -2.69
CA ASP A 208 0.89 10.37 -3.24
C ASP A 208 0.76 9.32 -4.36
N TRP A 209 0.57 8.06 -3.95
CA TRP A 209 0.25 6.94 -4.83
C TRP A 209 -1.18 6.46 -4.57
N GLY A 210 -1.97 6.36 -5.64
CA GLY A 210 -3.37 5.95 -5.59
C GLY A 210 -3.81 5.19 -6.84
N SER A 211 -4.68 4.21 -6.62
CA SER A 211 -5.14 3.24 -7.62
C SER A 211 -6.35 3.74 -8.38
N MET A 212 -6.21 3.90 -9.71
CA MET A 212 -7.35 4.06 -10.62
C MET A 212 -8.10 2.74 -10.90
N TYR A 213 -7.59 1.60 -10.43
CA TYR A 213 -8.23 0.30 -10.60
C TYR A 213 -9.41 0.09 -9.65
N ASP A 214 -10.53 -0.37 -10.22
CA ASP A 214 -11.67 -0.88 -9.46
C ASP A 214 -11.51 -2.40 -9.24
N TRP A 215 -11.12 -2.75 -8.02
CA TRP A 215 -10.91 -4.11 -7.56
C TRP A 215 -12.21 -4.83 -7.14
N SER A 216 -13.35 -4.12 -7.04
CA SER A 216 -14.62 -4.73 -6.61
C SER A 216 -15.18 -5.75 -7.61
N GLY A 217 -14.91 -5.54 -8.91
CA GLY A 217 -15.32 -6.41 -10.01
C GLY A 217 -14.25 -7.41 -10.50
N ILE A 218 -13.21 -7.67 -9.70
CA ILE A 218 -12.04 -8.48 -10.07
C ILE A 218 -12.40 -9.89 -10.58
N LYS A 219 -11.71 -10.35 -11.64
CA LYS A 219 -11.86 -11.72 -12.18
C LYS A 219 -10.50 -12.35 -12.47
N VAL A 220 -10.24 -13.55 -11.97
CA VAL A 220 -9.06 -14.34 -12.37
C VAL A 220 -9.29 -14.90 -13.78
N THR A 221 -8.36 -14.64 -14.70
CA THR A 221 -8.40 -15.18 -16.07
C THR A 221 -7.40 -16.33 -16.27
N LYS A 222 -6.33 -16.38 -15.47
CA LYS A 222 -5.33 -17.45 -15.49
C LYS A 222 -4.66 -17.58 -14.13
N THR A 223 -4.34 -18.81 -13.75
CA THR A 223 -3.48 -19.13 -12.61
C THR A 223 -2.33 -20.00 -13.12
N THR A 224 -1.10 -19.68 -12.69
CA THR A 224 0.11 -20.47 -13.00
C THR A 224 0.78 -20.83 -11.68
N LYS A 225 1.20 -22.10 -11.49
CA LYS A 225 1.92 -22.55 -10.29
C LYS A 225 3.30 -23.06 -10.70
N ASP A 226 4.34 -22.60 -10.00
CA ASP A 226 5.72 -23.02 -10.18
C ASP A 226 6.38 -23.19 -8.80
N GLY A 227 6.63 -24.44 -8.39
CA GLY A 227 7.16 -24.77 -7.07
C GLY A 227 6.37 -24.11 -5.93
N ASN A 228 7.03 -23.23 -5.18
CA ASN A 228 6.45 -22.45 -4.09
C ASN A 228 5.91 -21.08 -4.51
N LYS A 229 5.70 -20.83 -5.81
CA LYS A 229 5.08 -19.63 -6.35
C LYS A 229 3.74 -19.94 -7.03
N VAL A 230 2.81 -18.99 -6.92
CA VAL A 230 1.56 -18.96 -7.68
C VAL A 230 1.36 -17.57 -8.25
N THR A 231 1.10 -17.47 -9.54
CA THR A 231 0.88 -16.22 -10.27
C THR A 231 -0.54 -16.20 -10.80
N PHE A 232 -1.30 -15.16 -10.44
CA PHE A 232 -2.65 -14.90 -10.94
C PHE A 232 -2.63 -13.75 -11.93
N LEU A 233 -3.36 -13.91 -13.04
CA LEU A 233 -3.72 -12.80 -13.92
C LEU A 233 -5.13 -12.36 -13.55
N PHE A 234 -5.23 -11.16 -12.99
CA PHE A 234 -6.48 -10.53 -12.62
C PHE A 234 -6.93 -9.56 -13.72
N LYS A 235 -8.17 -9.71 -14.19
CA LYS A 235 -8.87 -8.72 -14.99
C LYS A 235 -9.59 -7.77 -14.04
N VAL A 236 -9.24 -6.50 -14.10
CA VAL A 236 -9.62 -5.46 -13.13
C VAL A 236 -10.31 -4.31 -13.86
N GLY A 237 -11.32 -3.70 -13.24
CA GLY A 237 -11.96 -2.49 -13.76
C GLY A 237 -11.08 -1.25 -13.57
N LEU A 238 -11.58 -0.12 -14.06
CA LEU A 238 -11.10 1.21 -13.71
C LEU A 238 -12.27 1.99 -13.09
N LEU A 239 -11.97 3.01 -12.29
CA LEU A 239 -12.99 3.89 -11.70
C LEU A 239 -13.87 4.58 -12.75
N ASP A 240 -13.33 4.81 -13.95
CA ASP A 240 -14.12 5.09 -15.16
C ASP A 240 -14.65 3.78 -15.74
N ALA A 241 -15.94 3.51 -15.51
CA ALA A 241 -16.62 2.31 -16.01
C ALA A 241 -16.74 2.24 -17.55
N SER A 242 -16.45 3.31 -18.29
CA SER A 242 -16.38 3.30 -19.76
C SER A 242 -15.01 2.84 -20.28
N ALA A 243 -13.98 2.84 -19.44
CA ALA A 243 -12.62 2.49 -19.83
C ALA A 243 -12.42 0.96 -19.86
N GLU A 244 -11.51 0.52 -20.74
CA GLU A 244 -11.18 -0.90 -20.86
C GLU A 244 -10.50 -1.45 -19.61
N THR A 245 -11.03 -2.57 -19.11
CA THR A 245 -10.43 -3.37 -18.04
C THR A 245 -8.96 -3.69 -18.31
N LYS A 246 -8.11 -3.63 -17.29
CA LYS A 246 -6.70 -4.02 -17.39
C LYS A 246 -6.47 -5.44 -16.89
N THR A 247 -5.41 -6.07 -17.39
CA THR A 247 -4.92 -7.35 -16.88
C THR A 247 -3.69 -7.08 -16.03
N ILE A 248 -3.75 -7.45 -14.76
CA ILE A 248 -2.70 -7.25 -13.76
C ILE A 248 -2.17 -8.62 -13.35
N GLU A 249 -0.86 -8.81 -13.45
CA GLU A 249 -0.19 -10.03 -13.03
C GLU A 249 0.37 -9.86 -11.61
N ILE A 250 -0.05 -10.72 -10.67
CA ILE A 250 0.43 -10.72 -9.30
C ILE A 250 0.94 -12.11 -8.96
N THR A 251 2.21 -12.17 -8.59
CA THR A 251 2.88 -13.37 -8.09
C THR A 251 2.88 -13.39 -6.57
N PHE A 252 2.56 -14.54 -6.01
CA PHE A 252 2.62 -14.87 -4.60
C PHE A 252 3.68 -15.95 -4.38
N LYS A 253 4.35 -15.91 -3.24
CA LYS A 253 5.37 -16.89 -2.83
C LYS A 253 5.03 -17.45 -1.46
N TYR A 254 5.13 -18.76 -1.31
CA TYR A 254 5.01 -19.42 -0.02
C TYR A 254 6.36 -19.39 0.71
N ILE A 255 6.32 -18.91 1.94
CA ILE A 255 7.42 -18.89 2.89
C ILE A 255 7.10 -19.92 3.99
N ASP A 256 8.05 -20.82 4.28
CA ASP A 256 7.89 -21.83 5.33
C ASP A 256 7.46 -21.19 6.67
N LYS A 257 6.48 -21.81 7.35
CA LYS A 257 5.78 -21.36 8.57
C LYS A 257 5.08 -19.99 8.52
N SER A 258 5.49 -19.07 7.65
CA SER A 258 4.86 -17.74 7.49
C SER A 258 3.63 -17.78 6.57
N GLY A 259 3.59 -18.70 5.60
CA GLY A 259 2.50 -18.84 4.63
C GLY A 259 2.74 -18.08 3.32
N TRP A 260 1.65 -17.83 2.58
CA TRP A 260 1.69 -17.10 1.32
C TRP A 260 1.90 -15.58 1.54
N ARG A 261 2.69 -14.96 0.66
CA ARG A 261 2.98 -13.51 0.64
C ARG A 261 2.97 -12.99 -0.79
N VAL A 262 2.68 -11.69 -0.96
CA VAL A 262 2.80 -10.99 -2.23
C VAL A 262 4.28 -10.84 -2.60
N ASP A 263 4.66 -11.38 -3.75
CA ASP A 263 6.01 -11.39 -4.33
C ASP A 263 6.02 -10.54 -5.62
N THR A 264 5.33 -9.39 -5.58
CA THR A 264 5.16 -8.44 -6.69
C THR A 264 5.16 -7.03 -6.11
N LYS A 265 5.76 -6.08 -6.84
CA LYS A 265 5.90 -4.70 -6.34
C LYS A 265 4.53 -3.99 -6.36
N PRO A 266 4.20 -3.20 -5.33
CA PRO A 266 2.90 -2.51 -5.26
C PRO A 266 2.58 -1.64 -6.48
N GLN A 267 3.57 -1.01 -7.12
CA GLN A 267 3.35 -0.17 -8.32
C GLN A 267 2.74 -0.92 -9.52
N HIS A 268 2.68 -2.26 -9.48
CA HIS A 268 2.09 -3.07 -10.54
C HIS A 268 0.58 -3.30 -10.32
N PHE A 269 0.05 -3.05 -9.11
CA PHE A 269 -1.35 -3.31 -8.72
C PHE A 269 -1.94 -2.23 -7.79
N LEU A 270 -1.34 -1.04 -7.80
CA LEU A 270 -1.81 0.20 -7.18
C LEU A 270 -1.94 1.32 -8.21
#